data_AF-A0A455SHP7-F1
#
_entry.id   AF-A0A455SHP7-F1
#
_cell.length_a   1.000
_cell.length_b   1.000
_cell.length_c   1.000
_cell.angle_alpha   90.00
_cell.angle_beta   90.00
_cell.angle_gamma   90.00
#
_symmetry.space_group_name_H-M   'P 1'
#
loop_
_entity.id
_entity.type
_entity.pdbx_description
1 polymer ?
#
loop_
_entity_poly.entity_id
_entity_poly.type
_entity_poly.pdbx_seq_one_letter_code
_entity_poly.pdbx_strand_id
1 'polypeptide(L)'
;MTNSLLLPFTASSSIERTGGKAYNLSELTRAGFPVPPGFTITTDAYLLITQQLDLAPLLDELEQTKEPERLAELAARMRARIHEAPIPKELEQTIIQAYRQLGPSQPVAVRSSATSEDLPFASFAGQQDTYLNIVGEAAVLDAVRRCWASLWTERAVSYRAKNGIDPHTVRLAVVVQRLIDSRVAGVLFTANPLTGKRRQAVIDASPGLGEAVVSGAVNPDHFVVDTLAGRILERHIGEKQLQIRATAGGGTERVALSSANEACVSDEQIRELARLGQRVEQHYGAPQDIEWSIDVQGKLWLLQARPITTLYPLPADAPDSDDKLRVYFSLNVVQGVFRPFTPLGSSLLKRVGTAIATFLGMPPATPEPTFLKDAGMRLFLDMTTPLRNVVARQLLIALMGSAESRTQPIFKQLVQDKRLSLTRTSRGASLLFTLRILLRLRLPSRILRGMLRPEQAVQMRATLLAELERTLQVPASCDRSPTARQHRGLLRQNAPIHRAHHSISRRGYALNAADKQTAERACHR
;
A
#
# COMPACT_ATOMS: atom_id res chain seq x y z
N MET A 1 34.64 5.35 -21.21
CA MET A 1 33.62 6.18 -20.53
C MET A 1 32.19 5.84 -20.99
N THR A 2 32.01 5.22 -22.15
CA THR A 2 30.72 4.76 -22.71
C THR A 2 29.89 3.82 -21.81
N ASN A 3 30.53 2.95 -21.01
CA ASN A 3 29.84 2.07 -20.04
C ASN A 3 29.10 2.83 -18.91
N SER A 4 29.28 4.14 -18.77
CA SER A 4 28.53 4.94 -17.77
C SER A 4 27.14 5.34 -18.25
N LEU A 5 26.95 5.55 -19.55
CA LEU A 5 25.72 6.16 -20.08
C LEU A 5 24.64 5.14 -20.41
N LEU A 6 25.03 3.91 -20.71
CA LEU A 6 24.15 2.81 -21.09
C LEU A 6 24.56 1.54 -20.34
N LEU A 7 23.57 0.81 -19.81
CA LEU A 7 23.77 -0.44 -19.08
C LEU A 7 22.84 -1.52 -19.64
N PRO A 8 23.34 -2.70 -20.08
CA PRO A 8 22.47 -3.83 -20.39
C PRO A 8 21.78 -4.32 -19.10
N PHE A 9 20.63 -4.98 -19.20
CA PHE A 9 19.96 -5.54 -18.00
C PHE A 9 20.80 -6.58 -17.25
N THR A 10 21.81 -7.16 -17.89
CA THR A 10 22.74 -8.09 -17.22
C THR A 10 23.77 -7.38 -16.32
N ALA A 11 23.91 -6.06 -16.44
CA ALA A 11 24.83 -5.27 -15.61
C ALA A 11 24.19 -4.84 -14.29
N SER A 12 24.96 -4.92 -13.20
CA SER A 12 24.57 -4.36 -11.91
C SER A 12 24.49 -2.84 -11.97
N SER A 13 23.52 -2.25 -11.26
CA SER A 13 23.40 -0.79 -11.14
C SER A 13 22.75 -0.39 -9.81
N SER A 14 22.44 0.89 -9.65
CA SER A 14 21.71 1.44 -8.51
C SER A 14 20.47 2.20 -8.97
N ILE A 15 19.48 2.34 -8.07
CA ILE A 15 18.22 3.06 -8.35
C ILE A 15 18.49 4.50 -8.78
N GLU A 16 19.50 5.16 -8.24
CA GLU A 16 19.88 6.54 -8.61
C GLU A 16 20.33 6.65 -10.06
N ARG A 17 20.95 5.59 -10.61
CA ARG A 17 21.49 5.58 -11.96
C ARG A 17 20.50 5.08 -13.01
N THR A 18 19.60 4.19 -12.62
CA THR A 18 18.69 3.51 -13.57
C THR A 18 17.21 3.75 -13.30
N GLY A 19 16.86 4.41 -12.19
CA GLY A 19 15.49 4.45 -11.71
C GLY A 19 15.00 3.09 -11.22
N GLY A 20 13.82 3.10 -10.60
CA GLY A 20 13.22 1.92 -9.96
C GLY A 20 12.90 0.79 -10.94
N LYS A 21 12.23 1.13 -12.04
CA LYS A 21 11.79 0.17 -13.06
C LYS A 21 12.96 -0.59 -13.70
N ALA A 22 13.97 0.13 -14.18
CA ALA A 22 15.14 -0.51 -14.79
C ALA A 22 16.01 -1.24 -13.76
N TYR A 23 16.10 -0.75 -12.53
CA TYR A 23 16.77 -1.48 -11.45
C TYR A 23 16.12 -2.84 -11.22
N ASN A 24 14.80 -2.90 -11.09
CA ASN A 24 14.08 -4.17 -10.90
C ASN A 24 14.22 -5.11 -12.10
N LEU A 25 14.21 -4.59 -13.33
CA LEU A 25 14.46 -5.40 -14.54
C LEU A 25 15.87 -6.01 -14.57
N SER A 26 16.89 -5.24 -14.17
CA SER A 26 18.26 -5.74 -14.10
C SER A 26 18.40 -6.83 -13.03
N GLU A 27 17.85 -6.61 -11.83
CA GLU A 27 17.91 -7.57 -10.74
C GLU A 27 17.20 -8.89 -11.11
N LEU A 28 16.00 -8.82 -11.69
CA LEU A 28 15.29 -9.99 -12.19
C LEU A 28 16.07 -10.74 -13.29
N THR A 29 16.67 -10.00 -14.23
CA THR A 29 17.47 -10.60 -15.32
C THR A 29 18.66 -11.36 -14.76
N ARG A 30 19.39 -10.74 -13.82
CA ARG A 30 20.56 -11.34 -13.17
C ARG A 30 20.20 -12.53 -12.28
N ALA A 31 19.01 -12.52 -11.69
CA ALA A 31 18.47 -13.65 -10.94
C ALA A 31 17.93 -14.78 -11.83
N GLY A 32 18.00 -14.66 -13.16
CA GLY A 32 17.63 -15.71 -14.11
C GLY A 32 16.12 -15.83 -14.35
N PHE A 33 15.34 -14.79 -14.06
CA PHE A 33 13.93 -14.74 -14.42
C PHE A 33 13.75 -14.47 -15.93
N PRO A 34 12.61 -14.87 -16.52
CA PRO A 34 12.37 -14.69 -17.96
C PRO A 34 12.01 -13.24 -18.29
N VAL A 35 13.00 -12.35 -18.26
CA VAL A 35 12.85 -10.94 -18.63
C VAL A 35 13.23 -10.75 -20.11
N PRO A 36 12.44 -10.04 -20.93
CA PRO A 36 12.82 -9.72 -22.30
C PRO A 36 14.14 -8.94 -22.34
N PRO A 37 15.08 -9.28 -23.25
CA PRO A 37 16.35 -8.58 -23.38
C PRO A 37 16.16 -7.07 -23.61
N GLY A 38 17.08 -6.28 -23.08
CA GLY A 38 17.03 -4.83 -23.17
C GLY A 38 18.21 -4.17 -22.49
N PHE A 39 18.16 -2.85 -22.48
CA PHE A 39 19.16 -2.00 -21.84
C PHE A 39 18.51 -0.76 -21.24
N THR A 40 19.28 -0.07 -20.41
CA THR A 40 18.91 1.16 -19.74
C THR A 40 19.85 2.27 -20.17
N ILE A 41 19.27 3.36 -20.66
CA ILE A 41 19.92 4.65 -20.82
C ILE A 41 19.84 5.33 -19.45
N THR A 42 21.00 5.54 -18.83
CA THR A 42 21.12 5.95 -17.42
C THR A 42 20.72 7.41 -17.18
N THR A 43 20.58 7.78 -15.91
CA THR A 43 20.39 9.17 -15.51
C THR A 43 21.60 10.07 -15.85
N ASP A 44 22.80 9.50 -15.99
CA ASP A 44 24.00 10.22 -16.46
C ASP A 44 23.81 10.73 -17.89
N ALA A 45 23.13 9.96 -18.75
CA ALA A 45 22.81 10.38 -20.11
C ALA A 45 21.79 11.53 -20.12
N TYR A 46 20.81 11.51 -19.21
CA TYR A 46 19.88 12.62 -19.01
C TYR A 46 20.61 13.90 -18.52
N LEU A 47 21.56 13.76 -17.61
CA LEU A 47 22.40 14.87 -17.14
C LEU A 47 23.20 15.49 -18.29
N LEU A 48 23.83 14.64 -19.11
CA LEU A 48 24.65 15.08 -20.24
C LEU A 48 23.86 15.97 -21.22
N ILE A 49 22.60 15.61 -21.52
CA ILE A 49 21.77 16.41 -22.44
C ILE A 49 21.25 17.70 -21.78
N THR A 50 20.90 17.65 -20.49
CA THR A 50 20.26 18.79 -19.80
C THR A 50 21.25 19.88 -19.44
N GLN A 51 22.51 19.53 -19.18
CA GLN A 51 23.59 20.49 -18.95
C GLN A 51 23.82 21.45 -20.13
N GLN A 52 23.40 21.08 -21.35
CA GLN A 52 23.58 21.89 -22.56
C GLN A 52 22.44 22.87 -22.82
N LEU A 53 21.32 22.79 -22.08
CA LEU A 53 20.06 23.46 -22.44
C LEU A 53 19.76 24.76 -21.68
N ASP A 54 20.67 25.21 -20.81
CA ASP A 54 20.48 26.35 -19.89
C ASP A 54 19.10 26.32 -19.21
N LEU A 55 18.85 25.27 -18.42
CA LEU A 55 17.56 25.03 -17.76
C LEU A 55 17.45 25.71 -16.40
N ALA A 56 18.54 26.25 -15.85
CA ALA A 56 18.57 26.81 -14.49
C ALA A 56 17.46 27.86 -14.24
N PRO A 57 17.22 28.84 -15.14
CA PRO A 57 16.16 29.83 -14.91
C PRO A 57 14.76 29.21 -14.83
N LEU A 58 14.48 28.18 -15.63
CA LEU A 58 13.19 27.48 -15.61
C LEU A 58 13.04 26.63 -14.34
N LEU A 59 14.13 26.03 -13.85
CA LEU A 59 14.12 25.21 -12.63
C LEU A 59 13.90 26.08 -11.39
N ASP A 60 14.61 27.21 -11.31
CA ASP A 60 14.47 28.18 -10.20
C ASP A 60 13.03 28.72 -10.13
N GLU A 61 12.44 29.03 -11.29
CA GLU A 61 11.06 29.50 -11.36
C GLU A 61 10.06 28.41 -10.98
N LEU A 62 10.29 27.17 -11.39
CA LEU A 62 9.46 26.01 -11.01
C LEU A 62 9.50 25.74 -9.51
N GLU A 63 10.64 25.92 -8.84
CA GLU A 63 10.78 25.73 -7.40
C GLU A 63 9.96 26.76 -6.62
N GLN A 64 9.91 28.00 -7.10
CA GLN A 64 9.24 29.12 -6.43
C GLN A 64 7.73 29.18 -6.71
N THR A 65 7.30 28.63 -7.86
CA THR A 65 5.92 28.72 -8.33
C THR A 65 5.00 27.74 -7.59
N LYS A 66 3.86 28.24 -7.11
CA LYS A 66 2.77 27.42 -6.54
C LYS A 66 1.47 27.49 -7.33
N GLU A 67 1.38 28.41 -8.27
CA GLU A 67 0.18 28.66 -9.07
C GLU A 67 0.04 27.61 -10.19
N PRO A 68 -1.09 26.89 -10.26
CA PRO A 68 -1.26 25.78 -11.21
C PRO A 68 -1.08 26.18 -12.68
N GLU A 69 -1.62 27.32 -13.09
CA GLU A 69 -1.54 27.80 -14.48
C GLU A 69 -0.10 28.11 -14.88
N ARG A 70 0.66 28.77 -14.00
CA ARG A 70 2.08 29.07 -14.24
C ARG A 70 2.93 27.80 -14.24
N LEU A 71 2.63 26.84 -13.35
CA LEU A 71 3.30 25.52 -13.36
C LEU A 71 3.07 24.78 -14.69
N ALA A 72 1.85 24.85 -15.25
CA ALA A 72 1.54 24.22 -16.54
C ALA A 72 2.32 24.86 -17.69
N GLU A 73 2.43 26.20 -17.72
CA GLU A 73 3.23 26.91 -18.73
C GLU A 73 4.72 26.56 -18.63
N LEU A 74 5.30 26.59 -17.42
CA LEU A 74 6.70 26.24 -17.19
C LEU A 74 6.98 24.77 -17.53
N ALA A 75 6.06 23.86 -17.20
CA ALA A 75 6.14 22.46 -17.58
C ALA A 75 6.17 22.30 -19.12
N ALA A 76 5.29 23.00 -19.85
CA ALA A 76 5.25 22.97 -21.30
C ALA A 76 6.56 23.50 -21.93
N ARG A 77 7.08 24.62 -21.42
CA ARG A 77 8.37 25.19 -21.87
C ARG A 77 9.54 24.22 -21.63
N MET A 78 9.61 23.63 -20.44
CA MET A 78 10.64 22.65 -20.09
C MET A 78 10.58 21.41 -20.98
N ARG A 79 9.37 20.91 -21.23
CA ARG A 79 9.12 19.75 -22.09
C ARG A 79 9.57 20.02 -23.53
N ALA A 80 9.26 21.19 -24.08
CA ALA A 80 9.68 21.57 -25.43
C ALA A 80 11.22 21.64 -25.54
N ARG A 81 11.88 22.30 -24.58
CA ARG A 81 13.35 22.42 -24.54
C ARG A 81 14.07 21.08 -24.50
N ILE A 82 13.57 20.14 -23.70
CA ILE A 82 14.15 18.79 -23.59
C ILE A 82 13.87 17.95 -24.83
N HIS A 83 12.69 18.09 -25.44
CA HIS A 83 12.33 17.38 -26.65
C HIS A 83 13.19 17.80 -27.85
N GLU A 84 13.48 19.10 -27.97
CA GLU A 84 14.32 19.68 -29.03
C GLU A 84 15.83 19.51 -28.78
N ALA A 85 16.21 18.99 -27.62
CA ALA A 85 17.61 18.83 -27.25
C ALA A 85 18.35 17.87 -28.20
N PRO A 86 19.50 18.28 -28.77
CA PRO A 86 20.31 17.38 -29.57
C PRO A 86 20.92 16.29 -28.67
N ILE A 87 20.84 15.04 -29.10
CA ILE A 87 21.53 13.93 -28.45
C ILE A 87 23.00 13.97 -28.93
N PRO A 88 24.00 14.01 -28.04
CA PRO A 88 25.40 13.97 -28.45
C PRO A 88 25.68 12.74 -29.32
N LYS A 89 26.44 12.92 -30.41
CA LYS A 89 26.69 11.86 -31.42
C LYS A 89 27.21 10.55 -30.82
N GLU A 90 28.07 10.63 -29.80
CA GLU A 90 28.60 9.45 -29.11
C GLU A 90 27.49 8.66 -28.39
N LEU A 91 26.58 9.35 -27.70
CA LEU A 91 25.44 8.73 -27.04
C LEU A 91 24.44 8.15 -28.06
N GLU A 92 24.18 8.88 -29.14
CA GLU A 92 23.34 8.43 -30.25
C GLU A 92 23.86 7.11 -30.84
N GLN A 93 25.14 7.06 -31.20
CA GLN A 93 25.79 5.85 -31.71
C GLN A 93 25.74 4.69 -30.72
N THR A 94 25.95 4.98 -29.43
CA THR A 94 25.88 3.98 -28.35
C THR A 94 24.47 3.38 -28.23
N ILE A 95 23.42 4.21 -28.28
CA ILE A 95 22.02 3.76 -28.25
C ILE A 95 21.69 2.93 -29.50
N ILE A 96 22.08 3.40 -30.69
CA ILE A 96 21.84 2.70 -31.96
C ILE A 96 22.53 1.34 -31.96
N GLN A 97 23.78 1.27 -31.50
CA GLN A 97 24.53 0.02 -31.43
C GLN A 97 23.87 -0.98 -30.49
N ALA A 98 23.45 -0.55 -29.31
CA ALA A 98 22.72 -1.40 -28.36
C ALA A 98 21.36 -1.85 -28.91
N TYR A 99 20.63 -0.97 -29.62
CA TYR A 99 19.39 -1.33 -30.29
C TYR A 99 19.59 -2.40 -31.36
N ARG A 100 20.61 -2.24 -32.23
CA ARG A 100 20.94 -3.23 -33.27
C ARG A 100 21.29 -4.61 -32.69
N GLN A 101 21.90 -4.65 -31.51
CA GLN A 101 22.21 -5.90 -30.80
C GLN A 101 20.97 -6.66 -30.32
N LEU A 102 19.82 -5.99 -30.15
CA LEU A 102 18.55 -6.66 -29.85
C LEU A 102 17.94 -7.36 -31.06
N GLY A 103 18.39 -7.00 -32.28
CA GLY A 103 17.96 -7.57 -33.55
C GLY A 103 17.65 -6.47 -34.59
N PRO A 104 17.87 -6.75 -35.88
CA PRO A 104 17.57 -5.77 -36.94
C PRO A 104 16.06 -5.49 -36.98
N SER A 105 15.69 -4.21 -36.94
CA SER A 105 14.29 -3.75 -36.93
C SER A 105 13.43 -4.41 -35.84
N GLN A 106 14.04 -4.84 -34.73
CA GLN A 106 13.34 -5.46 -33.62
C GLN A 106 12.39 -4.44 -32.98
N PRO A 107 11.08 -4.72 -32.87
CA PRO A 107 10.18 -3.91 -32.06
C PRO A 107 10.63 -3.83 -30.61
N VAL A 108 10.64 -2.62 -30.06
CA VAL A 108 10.98 -2.36 -28.65
C VAL A 108 9.90 -1.54 -27.96
N ALA A 109 9.79 -1.75 -26.65
CA ALA A 109 9.12 -0.85 -25.72
C ALA A 109 10.16 0.13 -25.16
N VAL A 110 9.85 1.43 -25.22
CA VAL A 110 10.67 2.50 -24.64
C VAL A 110 9.91 3.07 -23.45
N ARG A 111 10.45 2.87 -22.24
CA ARG A 111 9.76 3.15 -20.98
C ARG A 111 10.58 4.07 -20.10
N SER A 112 9.94 5.06 -19.53
CA SER A 112 10.52 5.90 -18.47
C SER A 112 10.78 5.10 -17.18
N SER A 113 11.87 5.42 -16.51
CA SER A 113 12.28 4.85 -15.22
C SER A 113 12.82 5.97 -14.33
N ALA A 114 12.02 6.47 -13.40
CA ALA A 114 12.46 7.54 -12.49
C ALA A 114 13.11 6.99 -11.22
N THR A 115 14.00 7.81 -10.65
CA THR A 115 14.66 7.55 -9.37
C THR A 115 13.71 7.63 -8.18
N SER A 116 12.62 8.38 -8.32
CA SER A 116 11.63 8.62 -7.26
C SER A 116 10.38 7.75 -7.35
N GLU A 117 10.27 6.86 -8.35
CA GLU A 117 9.08 6.03 -8.64
C GLU A 117 8.79 5.00 -7.53
N ASP A 118 9.84 4.55 -6.82
CA ASP A 118 9.79 3.49 -5.80
C ASP A 118 9.96 4.00 -4.36
N LEU A 119 9.93 5.33 -4.14
CA LEU A 119 9.95 5.85 -2.77
C LEU A 119 8.67 5.39 -2.04
N PRO A 120 8.76 4.91 -0.78
CA PRO A 120 7.62 4.34 -0.04
C PRO A 120 6.39 5.26 0.06
N PHE A 121 6.59 6.57 -0.11
CA PHE A 121 5.55 7.60 0.00
C PHE A 121 5.20 8.26 -1.33
N ALA A 122 5.92 7.95 -2.42
CA ALA A 122 5.73 8.60 -3.71
C ALA A 122 5.21 7.62 -4.77
N SER A 123 3.89 7.45 -4.84
CA SER A 123 3.28 6.72 -5.95
C SER A 123 3.24 7.59 -7.20
N PHE A 124 4.31 7.56 -8.01
CA PHE A 124 4.30 8.10 -9.37
C PHE A 124 3.57 7.20 -10.39
N ALA A 125 2.89 6.16 -9.91
CA ALA A 125 2.19 5.17 -10.72
C ALA A 125 1.31 5.84 -11.78
N GLY A 126 1.58 5.51 -13.04
CA GLY A 126 0.81 5.97 -14.20
C GLY A 126 1.00 7.44 -14.56
N GLN A 127 2.09 8.10 -14.14
CA GLN A 127 2.40 9.48 -14.53
C GLN A 127 3.43 9.61 -15.65
N GLN A 128 4.09 8.52 -16.04
CA GLN A 128 5.22 8.57 -16.97
C GLN A 128 4.95 7.78 -18.25
N ASP A 129 5.51 8.27 -19.35
CA ASP A 129 5.18 7.74 -20.67
C ASP A 129 5.84 6.38 -20.91
N THR A 130 5.07 5.50 -21.56
CA THR A 130 5.53 4.24 -22.12
C THR A 130 5.12 4.22 -23.58
N TYR A 131 6.07 3.92 -24.45
CA TYR A 131 5.85 3.86 -25.90
C TYR A 131 6.10 2.43 -26.37
N LEU A 132 5.05 1.78 -26.89
CA LEU A 132 5.10 0.40 -27.35
C LEU A 132 5.34 0.32 -28.86
N ASN A 133 5.92 -0.80 -29.29
CA ASN A 133 6.15 -1.13 -30.69
C ASN A 133 6.91 -0.03 -31.47
N ILE A 134 8.00 0.45 -30.90
CA ILE A 134 8.91 1.37 -31.58
C ILE A 134 9.85 0.55 -32.48
N VAL A 135 9.91 0.91 -33.76
CA VAL A 135 10.69 0.22 -34.78
C VAL A 135 11.55 1.24 -35.52
N GLY A 136 12.85 0.96 -35.63
CA GLY A 136 13.80 1.80 -36.36
C GLY A 136 14.56 2.79 -35.48
N GLU A 137 15.80 3.08 -35.86
CA GLU A 137 16.77 3.84 -35.07
C GLU A 137 16.29 5.26 -34.75
N ALA A 138 15.80 5.98 -35.76
CA ALA A 138 15.27 7.34 -35.59
C ALA A 138 14.08 7.37 -34.63
N ALA A 139 13.18 6.38 -34.73
CA ALA A 139 12.00 6.27 -33.86
C ALA A 139 12.37 5.93 -32.41
N VAL A 140 13.41 5.10 -32.20
CA VAL A 140 13.94 4.82 -30.85
C VAL A 140 14.51 6.09 -30.22
N LEU A 141 15.35 6.83 -30.94
CA LEU A 141 15.92 8.08 -30.43
C LEU A 141 14.84 9.11 -30.10
N ASP A 142 13.83 9.24 -30.96
CA ASP A 142 12.68 10.10 -30.72
C ASP A 142 11.87 9.68 -29.49
N ALA A 143 11.58 8.37 -29.33
CA ALA A 143 10.90 7.85 -28.15
C ALA A 143 11.71 8.07 -26.86
N VAL A 144 13.04 8.00 -26.91
CA VAL A 144 13.92 8.33 -25.79
C VAL A 144 13.79 9.81 -25.40
N ARG A 145 13.80 10.74 -26.37
CA ARG A 145 13.57 12.18 -26.10
C ARG A 145 12.21 12.42 -25.47
N ARG A 146 11.16 11.78 -26.02
CA ARG A 146 9.81 11.85 -25.46
C ARG A 146 9.74 11.33 -24.02
N CYS A 147 10.42 10.23 -23.71
CA CYS A 147 10.54 9.75 -22.33
C CYS A 147 11.20 10.78 -21.41
N TRP A 148 12.34 11.37 -21.78
CA TRP A 148 12.97 12.42 -20.97
C TRP A 148 12.07 13.64 -20.77
N ALA A 149 11.38 14.05 -21.83
CA ALA A 149 10.42 15.15 -21.78
C ALA A 149 9.20 14.84 -20.88
N SER A 150 8.80 13.56 -20.76
CA SER A 150 7.69 13.12 -19.91
C SER A 150 7.89 13.40 -18.42
N LEU A 151 9.15 13.55 -17.98
CA LEU A 151 9.46 13.98 -16.60
C LEU A 151 8.82 15.33 -16.28
N TRP A 152 8.55 16.16 -17.30
CA TRP A 152 8.06 17.53 -17.19
C TRP A 152 6.63 17.71 -17.72
N THR A 153 5.81 16.65 -17.67
CA THR A 153 4.36 16.81 -17.86
C THR A 153 3.77 17.69 -16.76
N GLU A 154 2.69 18.41 -17.07
CA GLU A 154 1.98 19.27 -16.10
C GLU A 154 1.62 18.49 -14.82
N ARG A 155 1.12 17.26 -14.98
CA ARG A 155 0.77 16.38 -13.86
C ARG A 155 1.98 16.05 -12.98
N ALA A 156 3.12 15.71 -13.59
CA ALA A 156 4.33 15.35 -12.86
C ALA A 156 4.94 16.56 -12.14
N VAL A 157 4.99 17.72 -12.79
CA VAL A 157 5.44 18.99 -12.19
C VAL A 157 4.55 19.38 -11.02
N SER A 158 3.23 19.40 -11.23
CA SER A 158 2.26 19.75 -10.19
C SER A 158 2.33 18.81 -8.98
N TYR A 159 2.53 17.51 -9.23
CA TYR A 159 2.73 16.53 -8.16
C TYR A 159 3.98 16.84 -7.35
N ARG A 160 5.12 17.11 -8.00
CA ARG A 160 6.38 17.42 -7.33
C ARG A 160 6.30 18.70 -6.52
N ALA A 161 5.72 19.76 -7.07
CA ALA A 161 5.49 21.02 -6.37
C ALA A 161 4.65 20.83 -5.10
N LYS A 162 3.55 20.05 -5.19
CA LYS A 162 2.69 19.73 -4.04
C LYS A 162 3.39 18.93 -2.94
N ASN A 163 4.35 18.09 -3.30
CA ASN A 163 5.10 17.26 -2.36
C ASN A 163 6.44 17.88 -1.93
N GLY A 164 6.74 19.11 -2.36
CA GLY A 164 8.01 19.78 -2.03
C GLY A 164 9.24 19.06 -2.59
N ILE A 165 9.10 18.40 -3.75
CA ILE A 165 10.21 17.72 -4.42
C ILE A 165 10.97 18.74 -5.27
N ASP A 166 12.25 18.90 -4.96
CA ASP A 166 13.16 19.82 -5.66
C ASP A 166 13.30 19.47 -7.16
N PRO A 167 12.92 20.37 -8.09
CA PRO A 167 13.06 20.15 -9.52
C PRO A 167 14.52 20.02 -9.99
N HIS A 168 15.51 20.51 -9.25
CA HIS A 168 16.93 20.37 -9.60
C HIS A 168 17.46 18.95 -9.42
N THR A 169 16.81 18.16 -8.56
CA THR A 169 17.27 16.80 -8.21
C THR A 169 16.69 15.71 -9.10
N VAL A 170 15.63 16.01 -9.86
CA VAL A 170 14.94 14.96 -10.62
C VAL A 170 15.72 14.55 -11.86
N ARG A 171 15.79 13.23 -12.05
CA ARG A 171 16.49 12.59 -13.17
C ARG A 171 15.63 11.44 -13.69
N LEU A 172 15.79 11.12 -14.97
CA LEU A 172 15.06 10.03 -15.60
C LEU A 172 16.00 9.14 -16.41
N ALA A 173 15.97 7.85 -16.12
CA ALA A 173 16.53 6.83 -16.98
C ALA A 173 15.48 6.32 -17.97
N VAL A 174 15.91 5.74 -19.08
CA VAL A 174 15.03 5.20 -20.11
C VAL A 174 15.35 3.74 -20.36
N VAL A 175 14.36 2.88 -20.20
CA VAL A 175 14.39 1.47 -20.54
C VAL A 175 14.11 1.31 -22.03
N VAL A 176 14.96 0.57 -22.74
CA VAL A 176 14.69 0.07 -24.10
C VAL A 176 14.69 -1.45 -24.03
N GLN A 177 13.52 -2.04 -24.18
CA GLN A 177 13.29 -3.47 -23.98
C GLN A 177 12.66 -4.07 -25.23
N ARG A 178 13.08 -5.28 -25.61
CA ARG A 178 12.43 -6.03 -26.68
C ARG A 178 10.92 -6.16 -26.41
N LEU A 179 10.10 -5.75 -27.38
CA LEU A 179 8.66 -5.96 -27.30
C LEU A 179 8.35 -7.44 -27.54
N ILE A 180 7.56 -8.03 -26.65
CA ILE A 180 7.07 -9.40 -26.80
C ILE A 180 5.80 -9.40 -27.64
N ASP A 181 5.79 -10.22 -28.70
CA ASP A 181 4.59 -10.50 -29.49
C ASP A 181 3.61 -11.31 -28.64
N SER A 182 2.77 -10.58 -27.91
CA SER A 182 1.99 -11.12 -26.80
C SER A 182 0.65 -11.64 -27.29
N ARG A 183 0.39 -12.93 -27.07
CA ARG A 183 -0.94 -13.52 -27.25
C ARG A 183 -1.88 -13.03 -26.15
N VAL A 184 -1.37 -13.03 -24.92
CA VAL A 184 -2.08 -12.59 -23.71
C VAL A 184 -1.09 -11.87 -22.80
N ALA A 185 -1.54 -10.82 -22.13
CA ALA A 185 -0.76 -10.10 -21.14
C ALA A 185 -1.64 -9.67 -19.97
N GLY A 186 -1.02 -9.27 -18.88
CA GLY A 186 -1.76 -8.93 -17.69
C GLY A 186 -0.92 -8.47 -16.52
N VAL A 187 -1.58 -8.39 -15.38
CA VAL A 187 -0.96 -8.07 -14.09
C VAL A 187 -1.16 -9.22 -13.12
N LEU A 188 -0.20 -9.41 -12.24
CA LEU A 188 -0.21 -10.39 -11.16
C LEU A 188 0.18 -9.69 -9.86
N PHE A 189 -0.73 -9.69 -8.89
CA PHE A 189 -0.41 -9.31 -7.52
C PHE A 189 -0.14 -10.59 -6.72
N THR A 190 1.00 -10.68 -6.05
CA THR A 190 1.33 -11.88 -5.25
C THR A 190 0.58 -11.94 -3.92
N ALA A 191 -0.03 -10.83 -3.52
CA ALA A 191 -1.00 -10.71 -2.43
C ALA A 191 -2.27 -10.00 -2.92
N ASN A 192 -3.42 -10.35 -2.36
CA ASN A 192 -4.69 -9.77 -2.76
C ASN A 192 -4.75 -8.30 -2.32
N PRO A 193 -4.76 -7.33 -3.26
CA PRO A 193 -4.68 -5.90 -2.93
C PRO A 193 -5.96 -5.35 -2.29
N LEU A 194 -7.10 -6.03 -2.47
CA LEU A 194 -8.39 -5.62 -1.92
C LEU A 194 -8.59 -6.10 -0.48
N THR A 195 -8.21 -7.36 -0.21
CA THR A 195 -8.44 -7.99 1.11
C THR A 195 -7.23 -7.95 2.03
N GLY A 196 -6.03 -7.68 1.48
CA GLY A 196 -4.76 -7.74 2.20
C GLY A 196 -4.26 -9.16 2.48
N LYS A 197 -4.93 -10.19 1.95
CA LYS A 197 -4.51 -11.59 2.11
C LYS A 197 -3.25 -11.87 1.29
N ARG A 198 -2.14 -12.14 2.00
CA ARG A 198 -0.80 -12.37 1.41
C ARG A 198 -0.60 -13.74 0.77
N ARG A 199 -1.59 -14.62 0.87
CA ARG A 199 -1.55 -16.01 0.34
C ARG A 199 -2.53 -16.25 -0.79
N GLN A 200 -2.98 -15.14 -1.37
CA GLN A 200 -3.86 -15.11 -2.52
C GLN A 200 -3.17 -14.28 -3.59
N ALA A 201 -2.71 -14.93 -4.65
CA ALA A 201 -2.30 -14.23 -5.85
C ALA A 201 -3.56 -13.84 -6.63
N VAL A 202 -3.56 -12.63 -7.18
CA VAL A 202 -4.62 -12.12 -8.05
C VAL A 202 -4.02 -11.92 -9.43
N ILE A 203 -4.65 -12.51 -10.43
CA ILE A 203 -4.19 -12.49 -11.82
C ILE A 203 -5.29 -11.89 -12.67
N ASP A 204 -4.98 -10.78 -13.32
CA ASP A 204 -5.83 -10.18 -14.35
C ASP A 204 -5.18 -10.40 -15.72
N ALA A 205 -5.95 -10.90 -16.69
CA ALA A 205 -5.46 -11.28 -18.01
C ALA A 205 -6.36 -10.78 -19.14
N SER A 206 -5.75 -10.28 -20.23
CA SER A 206 -6.46 -9.90 -21.45
C SER A 206 -5.63 -10.22 -22.70
N PRO A 207 -6.25 -10.53 -23.86
CA PRO A 207 -5.54 -10.73 -25.11
C PRO A 207 -4.69 -9.52 -25.53
N GLY A 208 -3.58 -9.78 -26.22
CA GLY A 208 -2.70 -8.77 -26.79
C GLY A 208 -1.73 -8.13 -25.82
N LEU A 209 -1.39 -6.87 -26.08
CA LEU A 209 -0.45 -6.10 -25.28
C LEU A 209 -1.07 -5.68 -23.95
N GLY A 210 -0.27 -5.71 -22.87
CA GLY A 210 -0.73 -5.48 -21.49
C GLY A 210 -1.26 -4.07 -21.19
N GLU A 211 -1.04 -3.11 -22.09
CA GLU A 211 -1.49 -1.71 -21.93
C GLU A 211 -3.01 -1.60 -21.67
N ALA A 212 -3.82 -2.48 -22.27
CA ALA A 212 -5.27 -2.46 -22.08
C ALA A 212 -5.67 -2.75 -20.62
N VAL A 213 -4.95 -3.66 -19.97
CA VAL A 213 -5.19 -4.05 -18.56
C VAL A 213 -4.66 -2.97 -17.64
N VAL A 214 -3.42 -2.51 -17.86
CA VAL A 214 -2.76 -1.51 -16.99
C VAL A 214 -3.49 -0.15 -17.02
N SER A 215 -4.07 0.23 -18.15
CA SER A 215 -4.86 1.47 -18.29
C SER A 215 -6.30 1.35 -17.77
N GLY A 216 -6.78 0.14 -17.45
CA GLY A 216 -8.17 -0.11 -17.09
C GLY A 216 -9.16 0.07 -18.25
N ALA A 217 -8.67 0.02 -19.49
CA ALA A 217 -9.50 0.20 -20.70
C ALA A 217 -10.36 -1.03 -21.05
N VAL A 218 -10.13 -2.15 -20.38
CA VAL A 218 -10.84 -3.42 -20.60
C VAL A 218 -11.23 -4.04 -19.27
N ASN A 219 -12.32 -4.82 -19.26
CA ASN A 219 -12.64 -5.75 -18.18
C ASN A 219 -11.91 -7.09 -18.44
N PRO A 220 -10.82 -7.40 -17.72
CA PRO A 220 -10.00 -8.58 -17.97
C PRO A 220 -10.62 -9.85 -17.36
N ASP A 221 -10.08 -11.01 -17.72
CA ASP A 221 -10.31 -12.21 -16.91
C ASP A 221 -9.61 -12.05 -15.57
N HIS A 222 -10.30 -12.40 -14.49
CA HIS A 222 -9.85 -12.24 -13.11
C HIS A 222 -9.82 -13.60 -12.40
N PHE A 223 -8.66 -13.93 -11.83
CA PHE A 223 -8.45 -15.17 -11.10
C PHE A 223 -7.83 -14.91 -9.74
N VAL A 224 -8.33 -15.61 -8.72
CA VAL A 224 -7.70 -15.65 -7.39
C VAL A 224 -7.13 -17.03 -7.17
N VAL A 225 -5.84 -17.12 -6.85
CA VAL A 225 -5.10 -18.39 -6.70
C VAL A 225 -4.50 -18.46 -5.31
N ASP A 226 -4.67 -19.61 -4.66
CA ASP A 226 -3.94 -19.93 -3.42
C ASP A 226 -2.46 -20.14 -3.73
N THR A 227 -1.58 -19.32 -3.15
CA THR A 227 -0.15 -19.34 -3.49
C THR A 227 0.60 -20.57 -2.98
N LEU A 228 0.06 -21.31 -2.01
CA LEU A 228 0.67 -22.55 -1.52
C LEU A 228 0.24 -23.76 -2.34
N ALA A 229 -1.06 -23.95 -2.48
CA ALA A 229 -1.64 -25.13 -3.11
C ALA A 229 -1.73 -25.00 -4.64
N GLY A 230 -1.58 -23.79 -5.19
CA GLY A 230 -1.82 -23.52 -6.61
C GLY A 230 -3.28 -23.78 -7.03
N ARG A 231 -4.21 -23.75 -6.06
CA ARG A 231 -5.62 -23.98 -6.30
C ARG A 231 -6.28 -22.67 -6.73
N ILE A 232 -6.98 -22.70 -7.85
CA ILE A 232 -7.82 -21.59 -8.29
C ILE A 232 -9.01 -21.50 -7.33
N LEU A 233 -9.11 -20.38 -6.62
CA LEU A 233 -10.15 -20.10 -5.63
C LEU A 233 -11.37 -19.45 -6.27
N GLU A 234 -11.13 -18.49 -7.16
CA GLU A 234 -12.17 -17.70 -7.81
C GLU A 234 -11.80 -17.50 -9.29
N ARG A 235 -12.84 -17.45 -10.13
CA ARG A 235 -12.75 -17.19 -11.58
C ARG A 235 -13.88 -16.27 -11.97
N HIS A 236 -13.53 -15.16 -12.62
CA HIS A 236 -14.47 -14.27 -13.27
C HIS A 236 -13.96 -13.98 -14.68
N ILE A 237 -14.76 -14.28 -15.69
CA ILE A 237 -14.37 -14.10 -17.09
C ILE A 237 -14.87 -12.72 -17.54
N GLY A 238 -13.93 -11.87 -17.92
CA GLY A 238 -14.23 -10.52 -18.39
C GLY A 238 -14.73 -10.54 -19.83
N GLU A 239 -15.38 -9.47 -20.26
CA GLU A 239 -15.91 -9.38 -21.63
C GLU A 239 -14.81 -9.21 -22.68
N LYS A 240 -13.66 -8.62 -22.30
CA LYS A 240 -12.46 -8.49 -23.15
C LYS A 240 -12.74 -7.86 -24.54
N GLN A 241 -13.67 -6.89 -24.61
CA GLN A 241 -14.16 -6.29 -25.86
C GLN A 241 -13.12 -5.47 -26.64
N LEU A 242 -11.93 -5.26 -26.09
CA LEU A 242 -10.87 -4.45 -26.66
C LEU A 242 -9.53 -5.13 -26.49
N GLN A 243 -8.74 -5.18 -27.56
CA GLN A 243 -7.36 -5.63 -27.55
C GLN A 243 -6.46 -4.56 -28.17
N ILE A 244 -5.27 -4.36 -27.58
CA ILE A 244 -4.21 -3.54 -28.15
C ILE A 244 -3.22 -4.46 -28.86
N ARG A 245 -2.92 -4.17 -30.13
CA ARG A 245 -1.99 -4.95 -30.98
C ARG A 245 -0.89 -4.06 -31.54
N ALA A 246 0.27 -4.66 -31.75
CA ALA A 246 1.37 -4.02 -32.48
C ALA A 246 1.05 -3.96 -33.98
N THR A 247 1.25 -2.80 -34.61
CA THR A 247 1.11 -2.61 -36.05
C THR A 247 2.41 -2.90 -36.79
N ALA A 248 2.31 -3.35 -38.05
CA ALA A 248 3.49 -3.53 -38.90
C ALA A 248 4.20 -2.19 -39.13
N GLY A 249 5.52 -2.14 -38.94
CA GLY A 249 6.33 -0.92 -39.11
C GLY A 249 6.36 0.02 -37.89
N GLY A 250 5.63 -0.30 -36.82
CA GLY A 250 5.66 0.42 -35.55
C GLY A 250 4.32 1.05 -35.16
N GLY A 251 4.14 1.31 -33.86
CA GLY A 251 2.91 1.84 -33.27
C GLY A 251 1.94 0.75 -32.77
N THR A 252 0.81 1.18 -32.22
CA THR A 252 -0.20 0.25 -31.70
C THR A 252 -1.58 0.63 -32.19
N GLU A 253 -2.41 -0.37 -32.42
CA GLU A 253 -3.82 -0.18 -32.76
C GLU A 253 -4.74 -0.79 -31.72
N ARG A 254 -5.94 -0.22 -31.63
CA ARG A 254 -7.04 -0.69 -30.78
C ARG A 254 -8.01 -1.47 -31.65
N VAL A 255 -8.13 -2.77 -31.39
CA VAL A 255 -9.01 -3.67 -32.12
C VAL A 255 -10.17 -4.06 -31.23
N ALA A 256 -11.39 -3.78 -31.67
CA ALA A 256 -12.59 -4.26 -31.00
C ALA A 256 -12.71 -5.79 -31.21
N LEU A 257 -12.99 -6.50 -30.13
CA LEU A 257 -13.26 -7.93 -30.13
C LEU A 257 -14.73 -8.17 -29.82
N SER A 258 -15.30 -9.23 -30.39
CA SER A 258 -16.57 -9.75 -29.91
C SER A 258 -16.37 -10.28 -28.49
N SER A 259 -17.29 -9.96 -27.58
CA SER A 259 -17.23 -10.46 -26.20
C SER A 259 -17.06 -11.97 -26.18
N ALA A 260 -16.03 -12.43 -25.48
CA ALA A 260 -15.67 -13.84 -25.39
C ALA A 260 -15.93 -14.34 -23.97
N ASN A 261 -16.82 -15.33 -23.84
CA ASN A 261 -17.13 -15.99 -22.57
C ASN A 261 -16.07 -17.04 -22.15
N GLU A 262 -14.95 -17.10 -22.86
CA GLU A 262 -13.86 -18.02 -22.59
C GLU A 262 -12.67 -17.32 -21.91
N ALA A 263 -11.95 -18.07 -21.08
CA ALA A 263 -10.72 -17.61 -20.45
C ALA A 263 -9.59 -17.52 -21.49
N CYS A 264 -8.84 -16.42 -21.50
CA CYS A 264 -7.68 -16.25 -22.38
C CYS A 264 -6.43 -17.03 -21.92
N VAL A 265 -6.40 -17.44 -20.65
CA VAL A 265 -5.35 -18.27 -20.05
C VAL A 265 -5.89 -19.62 -19.58
N SER A 266 -5.09 -20.66 -19.75
CA SER A 266 -5.41 -22.00 -19.25
C SER A 266 -5.14 -22.14 -17.75
N ASP A 267 -5.76 -23.15 -17.12
CA ASP A 267 -5.51 -23.51 -15.72
C ASP A 267 -4.02 -23.81 -15.43
N GLU A 268 -3.30 -24.36 -16.39
CA GLU A 268 -1.86 -24.60 -16.26
C GLU A 268 -1.07 -23.29 -16.24
N GLN A 269 -1.38 -22.37 -17.16
CA GLN A 269 -0.78 -21.04 -17.21
C GLN A 269 -1.07 -20.22 -15.95
N ILE A 270 -2.29 -20.31 -15.40
CA ILE A 270 -2.66 -19.66 -14.13
C ILE A 270 -1.76 -20.16 -13.00
N ARG A 271 -1.51 -21.47 -12.92
CA ARG A 271 -0.61 -22.05 -11.89
C ARG A 271 0.84 -21.69 -12.13
N GLU A 272 1.30 -21.66 -13.38
CA GLU A 272 2.65 -21.25 -13.75
C GLU A 272 2.91 -19.79 -13.35
N LEU A 273 1.96 -18.89 -13.66
CA LEU A 273 1.98 -17.49 -13.25
C LEU A 273 2.04 -17.34 -11.72
N ALA A 274 1.21 -18.08 -10.97
CA ALA A 274 1.23 -18.04 -9.52
C ALA A 274 2.58 -18.51 -8.94
N ARG A 275 3.18 -19.57 -9.49
CA ARG A 275 4.53 -20.05 -9.09
C ARG A 275 5.62 -19.04 -9.44
N LEU A 276 5.54 -18.41 -10.62
CA LEU A 276 6.48 -17.37 -11.02
C LEU A 276 6.39 -16.16 -10.07
N GLY A 277 5.17 -15.69 -9.79
CA GLY A 277 4.92 -14.61 -8.84
C GLY A 277 5.46 -14.91 -7.45
N GLN A 278 5.25 -16.13 -6.95
CA GLN A 278 5.81 -16.58 -5.68
C GLN A 278 7.35 -16.53 -5.65
N ARG A 279 8.01 -16.98 -6.72
CA ARG A 279 9.48 -16.91 -6.83
C ARG A 279 9.98 -15.46 -6.85
N VAL A 280 9.26 -14.57 -7.53
CA VAL A 280 9.59 -13.14 -7.57
C VAL A 280 9.38 -12.48 -6.20
N GLU A 281 8.28 -12.77 -5.50
CA GLU A 281 8.06 -12.32 -4.11
C GLU A 281 9.14 -12.83 -3.16
N GLN A 282 9.54 -14.11 -3.27
CA GLN A 282 10.62 -14.68 -2.46
C GLN A 282 11.96 -13.99 -2.72
N HIS A 283 12.24 -13.63 -3.98
CA HIS A 283 13.46 -12.92 -4.36
C HIS A 283 13.52 -11.52 -3.72
N TYR A 284 12.42 -10.77 -3.74
CA TYR A 284 12.36 -9.43 -3.17
C TYR A 284 12.04 -9.38 -1.67
N GLY A 285 11.53 -10.46 -1.08
CA GLY A 285 11.14 -10.55 0.33
C GLY A 285 9.89 -9.76 0.70
N ALA A 286 9.10 -9.31 -0.29
CA ALA A 286 7.88 -8.54 -0.10
C ALA A 286 6.86 -8.80 -1.21
N PRO A 287 5.54 -8.65 -0.97
CA PRO A 287 4.53 -8.82 -2.01
C PRO A 287 4.76 -7.92 -3.22
N GLN A 288 4.58 -8.47 -4.42
CA GLN A 288 4.89 -7.81 -5.69
C GLN A 288 3.65 -7.63 -6.57
N ASP A 289 3.63 -6.51 -7.29
CA ASP A 289 2.79 -6.22 -8.44
C ASP A 289 3.65 -6.41 -9.70
N ILE A 290 3.24 -7.36 -10.55
CA ILE A 290 4.03 -7.89 -11.65
C ILE A 290 3.26 -7.72 -12.95
N GLU A 291 3.86 -7.06 -13.94
CA GLU A 291 3.38 -7.08 -15.32
C GLU A 291 4.00 -8.26 -16.06
N TRP A 292 3.18 -9.03 -16.77
CA TRP A 292 3.60 -10.24 -17.46
C TRP A 292 2.98 -10.35 -18.84
N SER A 293 3.61 -11.15 -19.71
CA SER A 293 3.02 -11.57 -20.98
C SER A 293 3.33 -13.02 -21.33
N ILE A 294 2.43 -13.62 -22.09
CA ILE A 294 2.61 -14.93 -22.71
C ILE A 294 2.69 -14.69 -24.22
N ASP A 295 3.81 -15.07 -24.82
CA ASP A 295 4.00 -14.92 -26.26
C ASP A 295 3.17 -15.92 -27.07
N VAL A 296 3.18 -15.75 -28.40
CA VAL A 296 2.48 -16.65 -29.32
C VAL A 296 2.99 -18.10 -29.28
N GLN A 297 4.22 -18.33 -28.79
CA GLN A 297 4.77 -19.67 -28.57
C GLN A 297 4.38 -20.25 -27.19
N GLY A 298 3.67 -19.49 -26.36
CA GLY A 298 3.24 -19.92 -25.03
C GLY A 298 4.27 -19.69 -23.93
N LYS A 299 5.40 -19.03 -24.22
CA LYS A 299 6.42 -18.72 -23.22
C LYS A 299 6.02 -17.49 -22.40
N LEU A 300 6.19 -17.62 -21.08
CA LEU A 300 5.93 -16.58 -20.09
C LEU A 300 7.11 -15.63 -19.94
N TRP A 301 6.83 -14.34 -19.88
CA TRP A 301 7.79 -13.24 -19.73
C TRP A 301 7.38 -12.29 -18.60
N LEU A 302 8.36 -11.82 -17.83
CA LEU A 302 8.22 -10.74 -16.86
C LEU A 302 8.55 -9.40 -17.51
N LEU A 303 7.59 -8.49 -17.54
CA LEU A 303 7.74 -7.17 -18.13
C LEU A 303 8.08 -6.10 -17.10
N GLN A 304 7.66 -6.28 -15.85
CA GLN A 304 7.97 -5.40 -14.71
C GLN A 304 7.65 -6.12 -13.39
N ALA A 305 8.33 -5.73 -12.31
CA ALA A 305 7.93 -6.02 -10.94
C ALA A 305 8.12 -4.79 -10.05
N ARG A 306 7.22 -4.57 -9.09
CA ARG A 306 7.31 -3.52 -8.07
C ARG A 306 6.64 -3.95 -6.76
N PRO A 307 7.05 -3.44 -5.60
CA PRO A 307 6.41 -3.78 -4.33
C PRO A 307 4.97 -3.25 -4.25
N ILE A 308 4.06 -4.02 -3.63
CA ILE A 308 2.70 -3.56 -3.33
C ILE A 308 2.73 -2.63 -2.11
N THR A 309 2.56 -1.32 -2.32
CA THR A 309 2.64 -0.30 -1.26
C THR A 309 1.33 -0.03 -0.53
N THR A 310 0.21 -0.56 -1.04
CA THR A 310 -1.14 -0.34 -0.47
C THR A 310 -1.51 -1.31 0.66
N LEU A 311 -0.73 -2.37 0.86
CA LEU A 311 -1.01 -3.37 1.88
C LEU A 311 -0.76 -2.82 3.29
N TYR A 312 -1.71 -3.04 4.19
CA TYR A 312 -1.49 -2.74 5.60
C TYR A 312 -0.38 -3.65 6.16
N PRO A 313 0.66 -3.12 6.82
CA PRO A 313 1.75 -3.94 7.36
C PRO A 313 1.24 -4.88 8.45
N LEU A 314 1.89 -6.03 8.59
CA LEU A 314 1.62 -6.96 9.68
C LEU A 314 2.53 -6.67 10.88
N PRO A 315 2.11 -7.05 12.11
CA PRO A 315 3.03 -7.13 13.24
C PRO A 315 4.26 -7.97 12.89
N ALA A 316 5.44 -7.60 13.40
CA ALA A 316 6.71 -8.25 13.08
C ALA A 316 6.76 -9.76 13.42
N ASP A 317 5.96 -10.20 14.41
CA ASP A 317 5.85 -11.61 14.81
C ASP A 317 4.57 -12.28 14.28
N ALA A 318 3.93 -11.69 13.25
CA ALA A 318 2.85 -12.36 12.56
C ALA A 318 3.37 -13.64 11.90
N PRO A 319 2.62 -14.75 11.97
CA PRO A 319 3.05 -16.01 11.38
C PRO A 319 3.07 -15.90 9.86
N ASP A 320 4.12 -16.45 9.25
CA ASP A 320 4.20 -16.53 7.79
C ASP A 320 3.22 -17.57 7.22
N SER A 321 2.74 -18.53 8.03
CA SER A 321 1.81 -19.61 7.65
C SER A 321 0.34 -19.37 8.04
N ASP A 322 -0.57 -19.62 7.08
CA ASP A 322 -2.02 -19.64 7.28
C ASP A 322 -2.49 -20.78 8.21
N ASP A 323 -1.66 -21.78 8.46
CA ASP A 323 -1.97 -22.84 9.44
C ASP A 323 -2.07 -22.29 10.86
N LYS A 324 -1.40 -21.16 11.12
CA LYS A 324 -1.38 -20.49 12.42
C LYS A 324 -2.20 -19.20 12.31
N LEU A 325 -3.48 -19.28 12.63
CA LEU A 325 -4.32 -18.08 12.71
C LEU A 325 -3.99 -17.27 13.96
N ARG A 326 -3.62 -15.99 13.77
CA ARG A 326 -3.60 -14.97 14.82
C ARG A 326 -4.66 -13.92 14.58
N VAL A 327 -5.25 -13.43 15.66
CA VAL A 327 -6.33 -12.43 15.60
C VAL A 327 -5.86 -11.17 16.33
N TYR A 328 -5.80 -10.06 15.60
CA TYR A 328 -5.42 -8.76 16.12
C TYR A 328 -6.62 -7.82 16.11
N PHE A 329 -6.91 -7.20 17.24
CA PHE A 329 -8.01 -6.25 17.38
C PHE A 329 -7.46 -4.83 17.56
N SER A 330 -7.85 -3.92 16.68
CA SER A 330 -7.32 -2.56 16.65
C SER A 330 -7.81 -1.74 17.85
N LEU A 331 -6.87 -1.24 18.68
CA LEU A 331 -7.22 -0.34 19.80
C LEU A 331 -7.80 0.99 19.30
N ASN A 332 -7.35 1.42 18.14
CA ASN A 332 -7.77 2.65 17.49
C ASN A 332 -9.30 2.70 17.27
N VAL A 333 -9.94 1.55 17.02
CA VAL A 333 -11.39 1.44 16.86
C VAL A 333 -12.13 1.74 18.17
N VAL A 334 -11.62 1.23 19.30
CA VAL A 334 -12.25 1.43 20.61
C VAL A 334 -12.10 2.87 21.11
N GLN A 335 -10.99 3.53 20.77
CA GLN A 335 -10.69 4.88 21.23
C GLN A 335 -11.21 5.98 20.27
N GLY A 336 -11.75 5.62 19.11
CA GLY A 336 -12.14 6.59 18.06
C GLY A 336 -10.95 7.34 17.46
N VAL A 337 -9.73 6.79 17.59
CA VAL A 337 -8.49 7.42 17.12
C VAL A 337 -8.11 6.83 15.77
N PHE A 338 -8.47 7.48 14.68
CA PHE A 338 -8.24 6.96 13.32
C PHE A 338 -6.84 7.26 12.75
N ARG A 339 -6.11 8.19 13.40
CA ARG A 339 -4.77 8.59 12.98
C ARG A 339 -3.68 7.67 13.58
N PRO A 340 -2.53 7.52 12.89
CA PRO A 340 -1.37 6.85 13.46
C PRO A 340 -0.88 7.50 14.75
N PHE A 341 -0.34 6.70 15.65
CA PHE A 341 0.40 7.19 16.81
C PHE A 341 1.82 7.60 16.40
N THR A 342 2.41 8.57 17.08
CA THR A 342 3.84 8.84 16.96
C THR A 342 4.63 7.73 17.65
N PRO A 343 5.92 7.51 17.32
CA PRO A 343 6.72 6.46 17.97
C PRO A 343 6.76 6.61 19.50
N LEU A 344 6.85 7.86 19.97
CA LEU A 344 6.78 8.19 21.40
C LEU A 344 5.40 7.88 22.00
N GLY A 345 4.32 8.21 21.29
CA GLY A 345 2.95 7.91 21.71
C GLY A 345 2.71 6.40 21.84
N SER A 346 3.15 5.62 20.85
CA SER A 346 3.10 4.15 20.90
C SER A 346 3.88 3.60 22.10
N SER A 347 5.09 4.10 22.33
CA SER A 347 5.93 3.66 23.47
C SER A 347 5.27 3.95 24.83
N LEU A 348 4.67 5.14 25.00
CA LEU A 348 3.94 5.49 26.22
C LEU A 348 2.76 4.56 26.45
N LEU A 349 1.94 4.31 25.43
CA LEU A 349 0.77 3.43 25.54
C LEU A 349 1.18 1.97 25.84
N LYS A 350 2.28 1.49 25.26
CA LYS A 350 2.87 0.19 25.62
C LYS A 350 3.28 0.14 27.09
N ARG A 351 3.92 1.19 27.63
CA ARG A 351 4.27 1.26 29.07
C ARG A 351 3.03 1.25 29.98
N VAL A 352 1.98 1.99 29.61
CA VAL A 352 0.69 1.95 30.32
C VAL A 352 0.11 0.53 30.27
N GLY A 353 0.16 -0.13 29.11
CA GLY A 353 -0.23 -1.53 28.95
C GLY A 353 0.54 -2.47 29.87
N THR A 354 1.86 -2.34 29.97
CA THR A 354 2.71 -3.11 30.90
C THR A 354 2.30 -2.89 32.36
N ALA A 355 2.03 -1.65 32.76
CA ALA A 355 1.59 -1.34 34.12
C ALA A 355 0.23 -1.98 34.42
N ILE A 356 -0.73 -1.91 33.50
CA ILE A 356 -2.05 -2.55 33.62
C ILE A 356 -1.90 -4.07 33.73
N ALA A 357 -1.10 -4.69 32.85
CA ALA A 357 -0.90 -6.14 32.86
C ALA A 357 -0.27 -6.61 34.18
N THR A 358 0.73 -5.88 34.68
CA THR A 358 1.37 -6.12 35.98
C THR A 358 0.36 -5.99 37.13
N PHE A 359 -0.49 -4.94 37.11
CA PHE A 359 -1.56 -4.76 38.10
C PHE A 359 -2.58 -5.92 38.08
N LEU A 360 -2.90 -6.44 36.90
CA LEU A 360 -3.74 -7.62 36.74
C LEU A 360 -3.02 -8.94 37.12
N GLY A 361 -1.73 -8.87 37.49
CA GLY A 361 -0.83 -9.97 37.82
C GLY A 361 -0.51 -10.88 36.65
N MET A 362 -0.42 -10.28 35.47
CA MET A 362 0.16 -10.82 34.25
C MET A 362 1.36 -9.95 33.84
N PRO A 363 2.43 -9.88 34.64
CA PRO A 363 3.59 -9.07 34.27
C PRO A 363 4.16 -9.60 32.94
N PRO A 364 4.40 -8.74 31.94
CA PRO A 364 4.99 -9.19 30.68
C PRO A 364 6.43 -9.65 30.92
N ALA A 365 6.85 -10.69 30.19
CA ALA A 365 8.22 -11.21 30.26
C ALA A 365 9.25 -10.27 29.61
N THR A 366 8.78 -9.33 28.80
CA THR A 366 9.57 -8.35 28.06
C THR A 366 9.20 -6.93 28.50
N PRO A 367 10.08 -5.93 28.28
CA PRO A 367 9.77 -4.52 28.58
C PRO A 367 8.50 -4.01 27.89
N GLU A 368 8.25 -4.50 26.67
CA GLU A 368 7.01 -4.25 25.94
C GLU A 368 5.98 -5.37 26.16
N PRO A 369 4.68 -5.05 26.27
CA PRO A 369 3.66 -6.06 26.48
C PRO A 369 3.44 -6.89 25.22
N THR A 370 3.61 -8.21 25.32
CA THR A 370 3.49 -9.14 24.18
C THR A 370 2.09 -9.18 23.56
N PHE A 371 1.05 -8.83 24.32
CA PHE A 371 -0.33 -8.75 23.85
C PHE A 371 -0.62 -7.46 23.08
N LEU A 372 0.28 -6.47 23.08
CA LEU A 372 0.09 -5.22 22.35
C LEU A 372 1.09 -5.14 21.20
N LYS A 373 0.58 -5.20 19.98
CA LYS A 373 1.34 -5.21 18.74
C LYS A 373 1.32 -3.83 18.10
N ASP A 374 2.45 -3.44 17.54
CA ASP A 374 2.54 -2.30 16.63
C ASP A 374 2.55 -2.82 15.20
N ALA A 375 1.72 -2.22 14.35
CA ALA A 375 1.79 -2.41 12.90
C ALA A 375 1.31 -1.13 12.23
N GLY A 376 2.15 -0.56 11.35
CA GLY A 376 1.78 0.65 10.59
C GLY A 376 1.48 1.83 11.50
N MET A 377 2.22 1.97 12.61
CA MET A 377 2.05 3.06 13.58
C MET A 377 0.65 3.07 14.23
N ARG A 378 0.00 1.90 14.31
CA ARG A 378 -1.23 1.67 15.06
C ARG A 378 -1.04 0.51 16.03
N LEU A 379 -1.82 0.53 17.09
CA LEU A 379 -1.72 -0.46 18.16
C LEU A 379 -2.86 -1.47 18.07
N PHE A 380 -2.50 -2.75 18.18
CA PHE A 380 -3.43 -3.87 18.12
C PHE A 380 -3.28 -4.75 19.35
N LEU A 381 -4.39 -5.20 19.92
CA LEU A 381 -4.39 -6.23 20.93
C LEU A 381 -4.42 -7.61 20.28
N ASP A 382 -3.52 -8.49 20.70
CA ASP A 382 -3.53 -9.91 20.31
C ASP A 382 -4.65 -10.66 21.08
N MET A 383 -5.69 -11.03 20.34
CA MET A 383 -6.87 -11.74 20.83
C MET A 383 -6.74 -13.26 20.71
N THR A 384 -5.63 -13.75 20.16
CA THR A 384 -5.45 -15.18 19.85
C THR A 384 -5.55 -16.03 21.11
N THR A 385 -4.81 -15.70 22.17
CA THR A 385 -4.82 -16.47 23.43
C THR A 385 -6.19 -16.44 24.13
N PRO A 386 -6.86 -15.28 24.30
CA PRO A 386 -8.22 -15.22 24.83
C PRO A 386 -9.23 -16.07 24.04
N LEU A 387 -9.18 -16.05 22.71
CA LEU A 387 -10.10 -16.82 21.85
C LEU A 387 -9.93 -18.33 21.98
N ARG A 388 -8.73 -18.79 22.31
CA ARG A 388 -8.39 -20.20 22.53
C ARG A 388 -8.60 -20.68 23.98
N ASN A 389 -9.19 -19.85 24.84
CA ASN A 389 -9.56 -20.21 26.21
C ASN A 389 -11.09 -20.28 26.38
N VAL A 390 -11.56 -21.31 27.09
CA VAL A 390 -13.00 -21.62 27.21
C VAL A 390 -13.80 -20.48 27.84
N VAL A 391 -13.28 -19.88 28.91
CA VAL A 391 -13.96 -18.84 29.69
C VAL A 391 -13.71 -17.47 29.08
N ALA A 392 -12.45 -17.16 28.74
CA ALA A 392 -12.07 -15.85 28.23
C ALA A 392 -12.76 -15.52 26.90
N ARG A 393 -12.92 -16.48 25.99
CA ARG A 393 -13.61 -16.25 24.71
C ARG A 393 -15.09 -15.88 24.89
N GLN A 394 -15.79 -16.48 25.85
CA GLN A 394 -17.19 -16.16 26.14
C GLN A 394 -17.33 -14.77 26.73
N LEU A 395 -16.45 -14.42 27.68
CA LEU A 395 -16.41 -13.08 28.25
C LEU A 395 -16.09 -12.02 27.19
N LEU A 396 -15.14 -12.30 26.30
CA LEU A 396 -14.77 -11.40 25.21
C LEU A 396 -15.97 -11.11 24.27
N ILE A 397 -16.67 -12.16 23.82
CA ILE A 397 -17.85 -12.01 22.95
C ILE A 397 -18.95 -11.20 23.66
N ALA A 398 -19.17 -11.45 24.96
CA ALA A 398 -20.15 -10.70 25.74
C ALA A 398 -19.77 -9.21 25.86
N LEU A 399 -18.52 -8.91 26.20
CA LEU A 399 -18.01 -7.54 26.32
C LEU A 399 -18.11 -6.78 24.98
N MET A 400 -17.75 -7.41 23.87
CA MET A 400 -17.83 -6.79 22.54
C MET A 400 -19.26 -6.43 22.16
N GLY A 401 -20.27 -7.20 22.59
CA GLY A 401 -21.68 -6.85 22.37
C GLY A 401 -22.07 -5.48 22.94
N SER A 402 -21.39 -5.04 24.01
CA SER A 402 -21.61 -3.72 24.62
C SER A 402 -20.63 -2.64 24.17
N ALA A 403 -19.40 -3.01 23.78
CA ALA A 403 -18.33 -2.06 23.45
C ALA A 403 -18.31 -1.70 21.95
N GLU A 404 -18.51 -2.68 21.07
CA GLU A 404 -18.49 -2.50 19.61
C GLU A 404 -19.39 -3.57 18.98
N SER A 405 -20.64 -3.19 18.68
CA SER A 405 -21.69 -4.13 18.28
C SER A 405 -21.45 -4.80 16.93
N ARG A 406 -20.63 -4.20 16.05
CA ARG A 406 -20.33 -4.73 14.70
C ARG A 406 -19.25 -5.82 14.72
N THR A 407 -18.40 -5.84 15.74
CA THR A 407 -17.29 -6.80 15.88
C THR A 407 -17.75 -8.07 16.58
N GLN A 408 -18.82 -8.03 17.37
CA GLN A 408 -19.33 -9.23 18.05
C GLN A 408 -19.66 -10.39 17.08
N PRO A 409 -20.36 -10.18 15.95
CA PRO A 409 -20.57 -11.22 14.94
C PRO A 409 -19.27 -11.83 14.41
N ILE A 410 -18.24 -10.99 14.18
CA ILE A 410 -16.93 -11.42 13.70
C ILE A 410 -16.26 -12.36 14.72
N PHE A 411 -16.27 -12.01 16.01
CA PHE A 411 -15.73 -12.91 17.05
C PHE A 411 -16.51 -14.22 17.18
N LYS A 412 -17.83 -14.19 17.02
CA LYS A 412 -18.65 -15.43 17.01
C LYS A 412 -18.25 -16.34 15.85
N GLN A 413 -17.98 -15.77 14.67
CA GLN A 413 -17.49 -16.52 13.51
C GLN A 413 -16.07 -17.05 13.73
N LEU A 414 -15.15 -16.23 14.27
CA LEU A 414 -13.76 -16.63 14.51
C LEU A 414 -13.64 -17.83 15.46
N VAL A 415 -14.47 -17.93 16.49
CA VAL A 415 -14.44 -19.05 17.44
C VAL A 415 -14.85 -20.39 16.82
N GLN A 416 -15.46 -20.36 15.63
CA GLN A 416 -15.78 -21.57 14.85
C GLN A 416 -14.59 -22.05 14.00
N ASP A 417 -13.54 -21.24 13.83
CA ASP A 417 -12.35 -21.62 13.07
C ASP A 417 -11.53 -22.67 13.85
N LYS A 418 -11.27 -23.83 13.22
CA LYS A 418 -10.53 -24.94 13.83
C LYS A 418 -9.11 -24.56 14.26
N ARG A 419 -8.48 -23.57 13.60
CA ARG A 419 -7.14 -23.07 13.95
C ARG A 419 -7.13 -22.35 15.30
N LEU A 420 -8.28 -21.86 15.76
CA LEU A 420 -8.49 -21.27 17.09
C LEU A 420 -9.05 -22.28 18.09
N SER A 421 -8.77 -23.57 17.89
CA SER A 421 -9.13 -24.63 18.83
C SER A 421 -8.63 -24.34 20.24
N LEU A 422 -9.47 -24.76 21.20
CA LEU A 422 -9.25 -24.56 22.62
C LEU A 422 -7.94 -25.22 23.06
N THR A 423 -7.14 -24.46 23.81
CA THR A 423 -5.98 -25.01 24.51
C THR A 423 -6.47 -25.92 25.65
N ARG A 424 -5.72 -27.00 25.96
CA ARG A 424 -5.98 -27.88 27.12
C ARG A 424 -5.75 -27.12 28.43
N THR A 425 -6.69 -26.27 28.78
CA THR A 425 -6.72 -25.54 30.06
C THR A 425 -7.92 -26.01 30.85
N SER A 426 -7.73 -26.34 32.13
CA SER A 426 -8.85 -26.78 32.97
C SER A 426 -9.83 -25.62 33.14
N ARG A 427 -11.13 -25.91 33.03
CA ARG A 427 -12.19 -24.90 33.21
C ARG A 427 -12.09 -24.23 34.58
N GLY A 428 -11.74 -25.00 35.61
CA GLY A 428 -11.53 -24.49 36.97
C GLY A 428 -10.36 -23.52 37.09
N ALA A 429 -9.21 -23.82 36.50
CA ALA A 429 -8.06 -22.90 36.51
C ALA A 429 -8.36 -21.61 35.73
N SER A 430 -9.06 -21.72 34.60
CA SER A 430 -9.48 -20.56 33.81
C SER A 430 -10.47 -19.68 34.58
N LEU A 431 -11.46 -20.29 35.24
CA LEU A 431 -12.44 -19.57 36.05
C LEU A 431 -11.77 -18.88 37.25
N LEU A 432 -10.87 -19.57 37.97
CA LEU A 432 -10.10 -19.00 39.07
C LEU A 432 -9.23 -17.83 38.62
N PHE A 433 -8.60 -17.94 37.46
CA PHE A 433 -7.80 -16.88 36.87
C PHE A 433 -8.66 -15.65 36.50
N THR A 434 -9.78 -15.86 35.81
CA THR A 434 -10.74 -14.78 35.50
C THR A 434 -11.31 -14.15 36.77
N LEU A 435 -11.64 -14.95 37.78
CA LEU A 435 -12.15 -14.47 39.06
C LEU A 435 -11.10 -13.62 39.80
N ARG A 436 -9.83 -14.04 39.82
CA ARG A 436 -8.72 -13.24 40.38
C ARG A 436 -8.60 -11.87 39.70
N ILE A 437 -8.73 -11.82 38.38
CA ILE A 437 -8.75 -10.56 37.62
C ILE A 437 -9.95 -9.69 38.03
N LEU A 438 -11.16 -10.26 38.07
CA LEU A 438 -12.38 -9.54 38.45
C LEU A 438 -12.30 -9.00 39.89
N LEU A 439 -11.76 -9.79 40.82
CA LEU A 439 -11.54 -9.40 42.21
C LEU A 439 -10.50 -8.28 42.32
N ARG A 440 -9.38 -8.35 41.58
CA ARG A 440 -8.38 -7.26 41.52
C ARG A 440 -8.97 -5.97 40.98
N LEU A 441 -9.84 -6.05 39.97
CA LEU A 441 -10.59 -4.90 39.44
C LEU A 441 -11.75 -4.44 40.33
N ARG A 442 -12.01 -5.17 41.44
CA ARG A 442 -13.15 -4.97 42.35
C ARG A 442 -14.50 -4.96 41.63
N LEU A 443 -14.59 -5.54 40.43
CA LEU A 443 -15.78 -5.51 39.57
C LEU A 443 -17.01 -6.11 40.25
N PRO A 444 -16.96 -7.30 40.88
CA PRO A 444 -18.10 -7.89 41.56
C PRO A 444 -18.67 -6.99 42.66
N SER A 445 -17.79 -6.36 43.45
CA SER A 445 -18.20 -5.43 44.51
C SER A 445 -18.82 -4.14 43.96
N ARG A 446 -18.34 -3.67 42.79
CA ARG A 446 -18.84 -2.47 42.11
C ARG A 446 -20.18 -2.74 41.42
N ILE A 447 -20.33 -3.88 40.76
CA ILE A 447 -21.59 -4.34 40.15
C ILE A 447 -22.63 -4.59 41.23
N LEU A 448 -22.27 -5.30 42.30
CA LEU A 448 -23.18 -5.58 43.42
C LEU A 448 -23.63 -4.29 44.12
N ARG A 449 -22.72 -3.33 44.37
CA ARG A 449 -23.11 -2.00 44.86
C ARG A 449 -23.96 -1.22 43.87
N GLY A 450 -23.67 -1.31 42.57
CA GLY A 450 -24.46 -0.67 41.53
C GLY A 450 -25.87 -1.23 41.39
N MET A 451 -26.04 -2.54 41.57
CA MET A 451 -27.36 -3.21 41.56
C MET A 451 -28.15 -2.95 42.84
N LEU A 452 -27.50 -2.93 44.00
CA LEU A 452 -28.16 -2.72 45.30
C LEU A 452 -28.42 -1.25 45.61
N ARG A 453 -27.57 -0.32 45.13
CA ARG A 453 -27.64 1.12 45.40
C ARG A 453 -27.18 1.92 44.17
N PRO A 454 -28.02 2.01 43.12
CA PRO A 454 -27.66 2.68 41.86
C PRO A 454 -27.25 4.15 42.05
N GLU A 455 -27.87 4.88 42.99
CA GLU A 455 -27.52 6.29 43.27
C GLU A 455 -26.11 6.46 43.86
N GLN A 456 -25.66 5.54 44.71
CA GLN A 456 -24.30 5.56 45.27
C GLN A 456 -23.24 5.21 44.22
N ALA A 457 -23.56 4.37 43.23
CA ALA A 457 -22.65 4.09 42.13
C ALA A 457 -22.46 5.31 41.21
N VAL A 458 -23.51 6.09 40.99
CA VAL A 458 -23.45 7.37 40.25
C VAL A 458 -22.64 8.41 41.03
N GLN A 459 -22.86 8.55 42.34
CA GLN A 459 -22.07 9.46 43.17
C GLN A 459 -20.59 9.05 43.26
N MET A 460 -20.30 7.76 43.44
CA MET A 460 -18.92 7.28 43.50
C MET A 460 -18.16 7.49 42.18
N ARG A 461 -18.86 7.44 41.03
CA ARG A 461 -18.30 7.85 39.74
C ARG A 461 -17.97 9.35 39.72
N ALA A 462 -18.86 10.20 40.25
CA ALA A 462 -18.63 11.63 40.33
C ALA A 462 -17.44 11.97 41.26
N THR A 463 -17.31 11.28 42.39
CA THR A 463 -16.18 11.45 43.32
C THR A 463 -14.87 11.00 42.69
N LEU A 464 -14.84 9.83 42.04
CA LEU A 464 -13.66 9.34 41.31
C LEU A 464 -13.23 10.28 40.19
N LEU A 465 -14.19 10.87 39.46
CA LEU A 465 -13.91 11.85 38.42
C LEU A 465 -13.31 13.14 39.00
N ALA A 466 -13.88 13.67 40.09
CA ALA A 466 -13.34 14.85 40.77
C ALA A 466 -11.94 14.61 41.36
N GLU A 467 -11.68 13.39 41.84
CA GLU A 467 -10.39 12.98 42.39
C GLU A 467 -9.34 12.81 41.28
N LEU A 468 -9.71 12.23 40.13
CA LEU A 468 -8.88 12.17 38.92
C LEU A 468 -8.57 13.57 38.38
N GLU A 469 -9.55 14.48 38.33
CA GLU A 469 -9.33 15.86 37.91
C GLU A 469 -8.35 16.60 38.83
N ARG A 470 -8.41 16.35 40.15
CA ARG A 470 -7.45 16.90 41.12
C ARG A 470 -6.05 16.30 40.96
N THR A 471 -5.92 15.01 40.68
CA THR A 471 -4.60 14.37 40.48
C THR A 471 -3.98 14.65 39.12
N LEU A 472 -4.80 14.94 38.10
CA LEU A 472 -4.35 15.36 36.77
C LEU A 472 -4.02 16.86 36.69
N GLN A 473 -4.23 17.63 37.76
CA GLN A 473 -3.71 19.00 37.85
C GLN A 473 -2.19 18.97 38.01
N VAL A 474 -1.49 19.20 36.90
CA VAL A 474 -0.04 19.36 36.88
C VAL A 474 0.35 20.54 37.79
N PRO A 475 1.30 20.36 38.73
CA PRO A 475 1.77 21.44 39.61
C PRO A 475 2.26 22.65 38.80
N ALA A 476 1.97 23.86 39.29
CA ALA A 476 2.35 25.11 38.61
C ALA A 476 3.86 25.28 38.42
N SER A 477 4.68 24.46 39.09
CA SER A 477 6.14 24.42 39.07
C SER A 477 6.75 23.53 37.97
N CYS A 478 5.96 22.77 37.22
CA CYS A 478 6.46 22.07 36.03
C CYS A 478 6.63 23.06 34.88
N ASP A 479 7.85 23.15 34.38
CA ASP A 479 8.37 24.20 33.50
C ASP A 479 7.45 24.52 32.30
N ARG A 480 7.14 25.81 32.14
CA ARG A 480 6.20 26.35 31.15
C ARG A 480 6.90 26.62 29.82
N SER A 481 7.57 25.62 29.26
CA SER A 481 8.08 25.73 27.89
C SER A 481 6.91 25.83 26.89
N PRO A 482 7.03 26.62 25.81
CA PRO A 482 5.94 26.90 24.88
C PRO A 482 5.33 25.66 24.21
N THR A 483 6.07 24.54 24.17
CA THR A 483 5.63 23.23 23.66
C THR A 483 4.48 22.61 24.48
N ALA A 484 4.44 22.83 25.79
CA ALA A 484 3.39 22.27 26.66
C ALA A 484 2.01 22.93 26.44
N ARG A 485 1.98 24.20 26.01
CA ARG A 485 0.72 24.94 25.72
C ARG A 485 0.03 24.42 24.45
N GLN A 486 0.81 24.03 23.44
CA GLN A 486 0.30 23.50 22.17
C GLN A 486 -0.34 22.12 22.35
N HIS A 487 0.24 21.25 23.19
CA HIS A 487 -0.33 19.94 23.52
C HIS A 487 -1.63 20.02 24.34
N ARG A 488 -1.78 21.03 25.20
CA ARG A 488 -3.00 21.24 26.01
C ARG A 488 -4.21 21.69 25.16
N GLY A 489 -3.96 22.43 24.08
CA GLY A 489 -4.99 22.81 23.10
C GLY A 489 -5.49 21.60 22.29
N LEU A 490 -4.57 20.73 21.86
CA LEU A 490 -4.88 19.52 21.09
C LEU A 490 -5.64 18.47 21.91
N LEU A 491 -5.30 18.28 23.19
CA LEU A 491 -6.03 17.37 24.10
C LEU A 491 -7.43 17.89 24.45
N ARG A 492 -7.65 19.21 24.48
CA ARG A 492 -8.98 19.81 24.69
C ARG A 492 -9.84 19.82 23.43
N GLN A 493 -9.24 19.88 22.24
CA GLN A 493 -9.96 19.87 20.96
C GLN A 493 -10.26 18.45 20.44
N ASN A 494 -9.44 17.43 20.75
CA ASN A 494 -9.58 16.07 20.21
C ASN A 494 -10.05 15.01 21.22
N ALA A 495 -10.86 15.39 22.21
CA ALA A 495 -11.53 14.43 23.10
C ALA A 495 -13.01 14.25 22.71
N PRO A 496 -13.37 13.48 21.67
CA PRO A 496 -14.76 13.12 21.43
C PRO A 496 -15.13 11.89 22.29
N ILE A 497 -15.05 12.00 23.62
CA ILE A 497 -15.59 10.94 24.51
C ILE A 497 -16.50 11.48 25.61
N HIS A 498 -16.55 12.79 25.86
CA HIS A 498 -17.28 13.28 27.04
C HIS A 498 -18.61 14.02 26.82
N ARG A 499 -19.07 14.26 25.59
CA ARG A 499 -20.37 14.95 25.36
C ARG A 499 -21.55 14.08 24.92
N ALA A 500 -21.36 12.81 24.55
CA ALA A 500 -22.48 11.97 24.06
C ALA A 500 -23.30 11.28 25.18
N HIS A 501 -22.80 11.19 26.41
CA HIS A 501 -23.52 10.50 27.49
C HIS A 501 -24.35 11.40 28.40
N HIS A 502 -24.26 12.73 28.26
CA HIS A 502 -25.03 13.66 29.11
C HIS A 502 -26.39 14.08 28.54
N SER A 503 -26.67 13.84 27.25
CA SER A 503 -27.95 14.19 26.62
C SER A 503 -28.92 13.02 26.43
N ILE A 504 -28.50 11.76 26.61
CA ILE A 504 -29.34 10.58 26.34
C ILE A 504 -30.09 10.07 27.59
N SER A 505 -29.79 10.57 28.80
CA SER A 505 -30.50 10.14 30.01
C SER A 505 -31.69 11.03 30.43
N ARG A 506 -32.15 11.98 29.60
CA ARG A 506 -33.26 12.89 29.94
C ARG A 506 -34.44 12.96 28.97
N ARG A 507 -34.46 12.21 27.86
CA ARG A 507 -35.68 12.10 27.02
C ARG A 507 -35.84 10.68 26.50
N GLY A 508 -36.72 9.93 27.15
CA GLY A 508 -37.32 8.74 26.58
C GLY A 508 -38.42 9.13 25.61
N TYR A 509 -38.35 8.54 24.41
CA TYR A 509 -39.40 8.32 23.42
C TYR A 509 -40.01 9.48 22.60
N ALA A 510 -40.14 9.17 21.30
CA ALA A 510 -40.83 9.85 20.19
C ALA A 510 -40.15 11.09 19.58
N LEU A 511 -39.43 10.90 18.47
CA LEU A 511 -39.26 11.94 17.45
C LEU A 511 -39.66 11.38 16.09
N ASN A 512 -40.57 12.11 15.45
CA ASN A 512 -41.28 11.83 14.21
C ASN A 512 -40.38 12.03 12.97
N ALA A 513 -40.81 11.47 11.85
CA ALA A 513 -40.08 11.44 10.57
C ALA A 513 -39.71 12.82 9.96
N ALA A 514 -40.24 13.94 10.48
CA ALA A 514 -39.95 15.28 9.98
C ALA A 514 -38.54 15.79 10.34
N ASP A 515 -37.94 15.33 11.45
CA ASP A 515 -36.61 15.81 11.90
C ASP A 515 -35.44 15.22 11.11
N LYS A 516 -35.66 14.13 10.36
CA LYS A 516 -34.63 13.54 9.50
C LYS A 516 -34.35 14.39 8.25
N GLN A 517 -35.35 15.10 7.74
CA GLN A 517 -35.23 15.85 6.48
C GLN A 517 -34.48 17.19 6.64
N THR A 518 -34.48 17.75 7.85
CA THR A 518 -33.77 19.00 8.17
C THR A 518 -32.28 18.78 8.38
N ALA A 519 -31.87 17.59 8.85
CA ALA A 519 -30.46 17.24 9.06
C ALA A 519 -29.69 16.97 7.75
N GLU A 520 -30.37 16.45 6.71
CA GLU A 520 -29.74 16.21 5.41
C GLU A 520 -29.42 17.49 4.63
N ARG A 521 -30.13 18.59 4.85
CA ARG A 521 -29.88 19.88 4.16
C ARG A 521 -28.71 20.69 4.74
N ALA A 522 -28.25 20.38 5.95
CA ALA A 522 -27.15 21.10 6.59
C ALA A 522 -25.76 20.52 6.24
N CYS A 523 -25.68 19.34 5.61
CA CYS A 523 -24.43 18.67 5.26
C CYS A 523 -23.92 19.01 3.85
N HIS A 524 -24.64 19.84 3.09
CA HIS A 524 -24.32 20.23 1.71
C HIS A 524 -23.98 21.72 1.53
N ARG A 525 -23.46 22.39 2.57
CA ARG A 525 -22.84 23.72 2.45
C ARG A 525 -21.44 23.74 3.00
#